data_AF-A0A816BY63-F1
#
_entry.id   AF-A0A816BY63-F1
#
_cell.length_a   1.000
_cell.length_b   1.000
_cell.length_c   1.000
_cell.angle_alpha   90.00
_cell.angle_beta   90.00
_cell.angle_gamma   90.00
#
_symmetry.space_group_name_H-M   'P 1'
#
loop_
_entity.id
_entity.type
_entity.pdbx_description
1 polymer ?
#
loop_
_entity_poly.entity_id
_entity_poly.type
_entity_poly.pdbx_seq_one_letter_code
_entity_poly.pdbx_strand_id
1 'polypeptide(L)'
;EESYNLHVETSGYEGENDFKLTSTQCRNRQAHLAALALSQESIGQVRLSILCAAAEWYQQLVQSDGLPATWREFIKLFQARFQSSERIEALKIERNRCIQQSDESVADFYQRYKGLALEIDPKISEKPLKRHLLPKLRPDILQLMGGVDADKLTLPDLMRTAAKVELHMLQRKKGAQQRTDELAEFSKAMKSSKNRNNKKSIHIQQKDVQLILNP
;
A
#
# COMPACT_ATOMS: atom_id res chain seq x y z
N GLU A 1 20.23 37.25 5.06
CA GLU A 1 19.79 35.85 5.22
C GLU A 1 18.61 35.64 4.30
N GLU A 2 18.88 34.92 3.22
CA GLU A 2 18.17 35.01 1.95
C GLU A 2 16.89 34.15 1.92
N SER A 3 15.80 34.81 1.55
CA SER A 3 14.52 34.22 1.19
C SER A 3 14.54 33.91 -0.31
N TYR A 4 14.36 32.65 -0.69
CA TYR A 4 14.11 32.26 -2.08
C TYR A 4 12.61 32.10 -2.32
N ASN A 5 11.99 33.15 -2.85
CA ASN A 5 10.73 33.06 -3.58
C ASN A 5 11.01 32.44 -4.96
N LEU A 6 10.58 31.18 -5.17
CA LEU A 6 10.47 30.63 -6.52
C LEU A 6 9.15 31.10 -7.13
N HIS A 7 9.20 32.20 -7.86
CA HIS A 7 8.22 32.55 -8.87
C HIS A 7 8.46 31.64 -10.07
N VAL A 8 7.56 30.69 -10.32
CA VAL A 8 7.55 29.92 -11.57
C VAL A 8 6.57 30.63 -12.51
N GLU A 9 7.10 31.56 -13.30
CA GLU A 9 6.44 32.03 -14.50
C GLU A 9 6.39 30.87 -15.50
N THR A 10 5.21 30.29 -15.71
CA THR A 10 4.95 29.47 -16.91
C THR A 10 4.74 30.41 -18.09
N SER A 11 5.85 30.93 -18.61
CA SER A 11 5.90 31.60 -19.90
C SER A 11 5.73 30.56 -21.01
N GLY A 12 4.82 30.85 -21.94
CA GLY A 12 4.43 29.98 -23.04
C GLY A 12 5.61 29.58 -23.92
N TYR A 13 5.87 28.28 -24.00
CA TYR A 13 6.70 27.66 -25.03
C TYR A 13 5.79 27.10 -26.13
N GLU A 14 5.21 27.99 -26.92
CA GLU A 14 4.81 27.67 -28.30
C GLU A 14 6.07 27.82 -29.17
N GLY A 15 6.96 26.83 -29.07
CA GLY A 15 8.14 26.73 -29.90
C GLY A 15 8.13 25.37 -30.58
N GLU A 16 7.76 25.35 -31.87
CA GLU A 16 8.04 24.26 -32.80
C GLU A 16 9.55 24.05 -32.91
N ASN A 17 10.13 23.33 -31.97
CA ASN A 17 11.45 22.75 -32.15
C ASN A 17 11.26 21.29 -32.50
N ASP A 18 11.25 21.03 -33.82
CA ASP A 18 11.46 19.71 -34.40
C ASP A 18 12.86 19.23 -34.01
N PHE A 19 12.97 18.69 -32.80
CA PHE A 19 14.20 18.13 -32.27
C PHE A 19 14.43 16.79 -32.97
N LYS A 20 15.11 16.81 -34.11
CA LYS A 20 15.65 15.61 -34.75
C LYS A 20 16.71 15.02 -33.82
N LEU A 21 16.30 14.08 -32.97
CA LEU A 21 17.22 13.30 -32.16
C LEU A 21 18.14 12.51 -33.08
N THR A 22 19.44 12.77 -32.97
CA THR A 22 20.43 11.91 -33.61
C THR A 22 20.41 10.52 -32.95
N SER A 23 20.70 9.46 -33.73
CA SER A 23 20.74 8.06 -33.27
C SER A 23 21.50 7.87 -31.93
N THR A 24 22.57 8.66 -31.73
CA THR A 24 23.41 8.64 -30.52
C THR A 24 22.73 9.22 -29.29
N GLN A 25 21.88 10.25 -29.45
CA GLN A 25 21.15 10.87 -28.34
C GLN A 25 20.03 9.96 -27.82
N CYS A 26 19.41 9.14 -28.67
CA CYS A 26 18.48 8.09 -28.23
C CYS A 26 19.16 7.03 -27.35
N ARG A 27 20.36 6.57 -27.74
CA ARG A 27 21.10 5.54 -27.00
C ARG A 27 21.54 6.00 -25.60
N ASN A 28 21.97 7.25 -25.46
CA ASN A 28 22.39 7.81 -24.16
C ASN A 28 21.19 8.01 -23.22
N ARG A 29 20.02 8.35 -23.74
CA ARG A 29 18.78 8.44 -22.95
C ARG A 29 18.26 7.06 -22.53
N GLN A 30 18.44 6.04 -23.38
CA GLN A 30 18.20 4.63 -23.08
C GLN A 30 19.05 4.13 -21.90
N ALA A 31 20.34 4.45 -21.87
CA ALA A 31 21.22 4.09 -20.75
C ALA A 31 20.81 4.76 -19.44
N HIS A 32 20.35 6.02 -19.50
CA HIS A 32 19.91 6.75 -18.32
C HIS A 32 18.58 6.23 -17.75
N LEU A 33 17.62 5.89 -18.63
CA LEU A 33 16.35 5.28 -18.22
C LEU A 33 16.52 3.85 -17.67
N ALA A 34 17.46 3.08 -18.22
CA ALA A 34 17.84 1.77 -17.70
C ALA A 34 18.55 1.86 -16.33
N ALA A 35 19.38 2.89 -16.11
CA ALA A 35 20.05 3.11 -14.83
C ALA A 35 19.08 3.53 -13.71
N LEU A 36 18.05 4.33 -14.02
CA LEU A 36 17.02 4.75 -13.05
C LEU A 36 16.08 3.61 -12.62
N ALA A 37 16.03 2.52 -13.38
CA ALA A 37 15.19 1.36 -13.11
C ALA A 37 15.71 0.45 -11.98
N LEU A 38 17.00 0.53 -11.68
CA LEU A 38 17.71 -0.46 -10.86
C LEU A 38 17.74 -0.15 -9.36
N SER A 39 17.16 0.96 -8.88
CA SER A 39 17.17 1.31 -7.45
C SER A 39 15.76 1.39 -6.83
N GLN A 40 15.26 0.26 -6.31
CA GLN A 40 14.39 0.11 -5.10
C GLN A 40 13.64 -1.24 -5.13
N GLU A 41 13.87 -2.08 -4.12
CA GLU A 41 13.74 -3.55 -4.18
C GLU A 41 12.34 -4.18 -4.15
N SER A 42 11.24 -3.45 -3.99
CA SER A 42 9.89 -4.05 -4.09
C SER A 42 9.02 -3.45 -5.20
N ILE A 43 9.35 -2.23 -5.66
CA ILE A 43 8.79 -1.60 -6.87
C ILE A 43 9.62 -2.03 -8.10
N GLY A 44 10.85 -2.51 -7.88
CA GLY A 44 11.81 -2.91 -8.91
C GLY A 44 11.29 -4.04 -9.80
N GLN A 45 10.60 -5.05 -9.28
CA GLN A 45 10.24 -6.22 -10.10
C GLN A 45 9.14 -5.92 -11.13
N VAL A 46 8.13 -5.13 -10.74
CA VAL A 46 7.08 -4.65 -11.66
C VAL A 46 7.65 -3.58 -12.61
N ARG A 47 8.49 -2.67 -12.13
CA ARG A 47 9.16 -1.68 -13.00
C ARG A 47 10.07 -2.34 -14.03
N LEU A 48 10.88 -3.32 -13.62
CA LEU A 48 11.76 -4.07 -14.50
C LEU A 48 10.94 -4.86 -15.53
N SER A 49 9.83 -5.49 -15.13
CA SER A 49 8.94 -6.19 -16.07
C SER A 49 8.32 -5.24 -17.11
N ILE A 50 7.84 -4.07 -16.69
CA ILE A 50 7.29 -3.04 -17.60
C ILE A 50 8.38 -2.52 -18.54
N LEU A 51 9.59 -2.32 -18.04
CA LEU A 51 10.71 -1.84 -18.85
C LEU A 51 11.17 -2.90 -19.86
N CYS A 52 11.16 -4.18 -19.50
CA CYS A 52 11.42 -5.26 -20.44
C CYS A 52 10.36 -5.30 -21.54
N ALA A 53 9.07 -5.26 -21.18
CA ALA A 53 7.98 -5.28 -22.16
C ALA A 53 8.00 -4.03 -23.09
N ALA A 54 8.31 -2.85 -22.54
CA ALA A 54 8.47 -1.63 -23.31
C ALA A 54 9.69 -1.68 -24.25
N ALA A 55 10.81 -2.24 -23.78
CA ALA A 55 12.01 -2.41 -24.59
C ALA A 55 11.80 -3.42 -25.72
N GLU A 56 11.17 -4.57 -25.44
CA GLU A 56 10.82 -5.59 -26.44
C GLU A 56 9.87 -5.02 -27.50
N TRP A 57 8.83 -4.32 -27.09
CA TRP A 57 7.92 -3.65 -28.02
C TRP A 57 8.66 -2.62 -28.89
N TYR A 58 9.57 -1.83 -28.30
CA TYR A 58 10.35 -0.86 -29.07
C TYR A 58 11.26 -1.54 -30.09
N GLN A 59 11.90 -2.66 -29.73
CA GLN A 59 12.70 -3.44 -30.67
C GLN A 59 11.87 -3.96 -31.85
N GLN A 60 10.66 -4.45 -31.59
CA GLN A 60 9.72 -4.88 -32.63
C GLN A 60 9.29 -3.70 -33.52
N LEU A 61 9.05 -2.52 -32.92
CA LEU A 61 8.68 -1.31 -33.66
C LEU A 61 9.81 -0.87 -34.61
N VAL A 62 11.07 -0.94 -34.16
CA VAL A 62 12.25 -0.61 -34.98
C VAL A 62 12.44 -1.56 -36.16
N GLN A 63 12.00 -2.81 -36.01
CA GLN A 63 12.05 -3.81 -37.09
C GLN A 63 10.88 -3.69 -38.07
N SER A 64 9.87 -2.89 -37.77
CA SER A 64 8.73 -2.66 -38.65
C SER A 64 8.99 -1.50 -39.62
N ASP A 65 8.42 -1.56 -40.83
CA ASP A 65 8.52 -0.50 -41.84
C ASP A 65 7.80 0.82 -41.44
N GLY A 66 7.18 0.87 -40.26
CA GLY A 66 6.35 1.97 -39.75
C GLY A 66 6.94 2.70 -38.54
N LEU A 67 8.25 2.96 -38.53
CA LEU A 67 8.89 3.75 -37.48
C LEU A 67 8.29 5.17 -37.39
N PRO A 68 7.96 5.66 -36.18
CA PRO A 68 7.44 7.01 -36.02
C PRO A 68 8.49 8.05 -36.45
N ALA A 69 8.09 8.99 -37.28
CA ALA A 69 8.95 10.06 -37.80
C ALA A 69 9.17 11.18 -36.78
N THR A 70 8.24 11.32 -35.83
CA THR A 70 8.30 12.35 -34.78
C THR A 70 8.14 11.76 -33.39
N TRP A 71 8.64 12.47 -32.38
CA TRP A 71 8.41 12.10 -30.97
C TRP A 71 6.92 12.03 -30.63
N ARG A 72 6.11 12.91 -31.22
CA ARG A 72 4.66 12.94 -31.02
C ARG A 72 4.00 11.66 -31.53
N GLU A 73 4.39 11.16 -32.69
CA GLU A 73 3.91 9.89 -33.24
C GLU A 73 4.35 8.71 -32.38
N PHE A 74 5.60 8.70 -31.91
CA PHE A 74 6.08 7.69 -30.98
C PHE A 74 5.23 7.63 -29.71
N ILE A 75 4.97 8.79 -29.09
CA ILE A 75 4.14 8.86 -27.88
C ILE A 75 2.72 8.34 -28.16
N LYS A 76 2.12 8.69 -29.30
CA LYS A 76 0.80 8.16 -29.67
C LYS A 76 0.81 6.64 -29.80
N LEU A 77 1.81 6.07 -30.46
CA LEU A 77 1.94 4.61 -30.62
C LEU A 77 2.21 3.91 -29.28
N PHE A 78 3.07 4.50 -28.44
CA PHE A 78 3.36 4.00 -27.10
C PHE A 78 2.09 4.00 -26.23
N GLN A 79 1.34 5.11 -26.23
CA GLN A 79 0.06 5.20 -25.53
C GLN A 79 -0.96 4.21 -26.08
N ALA A 80 -1.08 4.06 -27.40
CA ALA A 80 -1.99 3.07 -27.98
C ALA A 80 -1.65 1.64 -27.54
N ARG A 81 -0.36 1.32 -27.38
CA ARG A 81 0.11 0.00 -26.95
C ARG A 81 -0.09 -0.26 -25.46
N PHE A 82 0.30 0.69 -24.62
CA PHE A 82 0.40 0.51 -23.15
C PHE A 82 -0.76 1.14 -22.37
N GLN A 83 -1.53 2.02 -22.99
CA GLN A 83 -2.75 2.64 -22.48
C GLN A 83 -3.94 2.34 -23.40
N SER A 84 -4.00 1.11 -23.92
CA SER A 84 -5.12 0.66 -24.74
C SER A 84 -6.44 0.76 -23.95
N SER A 85 -7.56 0.95 -24.65
CA SER A 85 -8.90 0.97 -24.05
C SER A 85 -9.17 -0.28 -23.21
N GLU A 86 -8.72 -1.44 -23.66
CA GLU A 86 -8.80 -2.72 -22.94
C GLU A 86 -8.01 -2.69 -21.63
N ARG A 87 -6.77 -2.16 -21.63
CA ARG A 87 -5.96 -2.03 -20.41
C ARG A 87 -6.62 -1.09 -19.40
N ILE A 88 -7.11 0.05 -19.87
CA ILE A 88 -7.82 1.02 -19.02
C ILE A 88 -9.09 0.39 -18.42
N GLU A 89 -9.81 -0.42 -19.19
CA GLU A 89 -10.99 -1.12 -18.69
C GLU A 89 -10.64 -2.20 -17.65
N ALA A 90 -9.58 -2.97 -17.88
CA ALA A 90 -9.06 -3.92 -16.90
C ALA A 90 -8.65 -3.22 -15.59
N LEU A 91 -7.99 -2.07 -15.68
CA LEU A 91 -7.63 -1.25 -14.52
C LEU A 91 -8.86 -0.72 -13.77
N LYS A 92 -9.91 -0.29 -14.47
CA LYS A 92 -11.17 0.12 -13.80
C LYS A 92 -11.79 -1.03 -13.04
N ILE A 93 -11.80 -2.24 -13.61
CA ILE A 93 -12.28 -3.46 -12.94
C ILE A 93 -11.44 -3.72 -11.68
N GLU A 94 -10.11 -3.66 -11.80
CA GLU A 94 -9.19 -3.83 -10.68
C GLU A 94 -9.41 -2.79 -9.57
N ARG A 95 -9.49 -1.50 -9.93
CA ARG A 95 -9.82 -0.40 -9.00
C ARG A 95 -11.18 -0.63 -8.32
N ASN A 96 -12.19 -1.11 -9.05
CA ASN A 96 -13.50 -1.39 -8.48
C ASN A 96 -13.47 -2.57 -7.49
N ARG A 97 -12.55 -3.52 -7.67
CA ARG A 97 -12.30 -4.65 -6.75
C ARG A 97 -11.29 -4.32 -5.65
N CYS A 98 -10.55 -3.22 -5.78
CA CYS A 98 -9.55 -2.75 -4.83
C CYS A 98 -10.23 -2.27 -3.54
N ILE A 99 -10.24 -3.14 -2.53
CA ILE A 99 -10.70 -2.88 -1.17
C ILE A 99 -9.51 -3.07 -0.23
N GLN A 100 -9.48 -2.30 0.86
CA GLN A 100 -8.46 -2.44 1.90
C GLN A 100 -8.54 -3.82 2.56
N GLN A 101 -7.42 -4.54 2.61
CA GLN A 101 -7.36 -5.86 3.24
C GLN A 101 -7.32 -5.75 4.79
N SER A 102 -7.64 -6.85 5.47
CA SER A 102 -7.73 -6.88 6.95
C SER A 102 -6.39 -6.65 7.66
N ASP A 103 -5.29 -7.03 7.01
CA ASP A 103 -3.91 -6.93 7.45
C ASP A 103 -3.15 -5.73 6.82
N GLU A 104 -3.78 -5.05 5.86
CA GLU A 104 -3.20 -3.93 5.14
C GLU A 104 -3.39 -2.60 5.89
N SER A 105 -2.31 -1.80 5.97
CA SER A 105 -2.38 -0.46 6.57
C SER A 105 -3.17 0.51 5.68
N VAL A 106 -3.71 1.57 6.27
CA VAL A 106 -4.38 2.64 5.50
C VAL A 106 -3.44 3.27 4.48
N ALA A 107 -2.16 3.43 4.84
CA ALA A 107 -1.16 4.06 3.99
C ALA A 107 -0.87 3.21 2.75
N ASP A 108 -0.65 1.91 2.92
CA ASP A 108 -0.35 0.98 1.82
C ASP A 108 -1.54 0.86 0.87
N PHE A 109 -2.74 0.70 1.44
CA PHE A 109 -3.98 0.71 0.68
C PHE A 109 -4.15 1.98 -0.16
N TYR A 110 -3.93 3.15 0.45
CA TYR A 110 -4.04 4.43 -0.24
C TYR A 110 -3.06 4.53 -1.41
N GLN A 111 -1.80 4.13 -1.23
CA GLN A 111 -0.81 4.16 -2.31
C GLN A 111 -1.20 3.24 -3.47
N ARG A 112 -1.65 2.01 -3.15
CA ARG A 112 -2.12 1.04 -4.13
C ARG A 112 -3.33 1.56 -4.91
N TYR A 113 -4.33 2.09 -4.19
CA TYR A 113 -5.53 2.65 -4.81
C TYR A 113 -5.23 3.88 -5.67
N LYS A 114 -4.40 4.80 -5.17
CA LYS A 114 -3.99 6.01 -5.89
C LYS A 114 -3.22 5.67 -7.16
N GLY A 115 -2.35 4.66 -7.12
CA GLY A 115 -1.64 4.15 -8.30
C GLY A 115 -2.60 3.75 -9.41
N LEU A 116 -3.60 2.90 -9.09
CA LEU A 116 -4.63 2.49 -10.05
C LEU A 116 -5.43 3.68 -10.59
N ALA A 117 -5.80 4.63 -9.73
CA ALA A 117 -6.56 5.81 -10.14
C ALA A 117 -5.79 6.69 -11.12
N LEU A 118 -4.50 6.92 -10.88
CA LEU A 118 -3.64 7.74 -11.74
C LEU A 118 -3.28 7.03 -13.05
N GLU A 119 -3.23 5.70 -13.08
CA GLU A 119 -3.02 4.93 -14.31
C GLU A 119 -4.26 4.98 -15.22
N ILE A 120 -5.47 5.05 -14.64
CA ILE A 120 -6.73 5.21 -15.38
C ILE A 120 -6.93 6.65 -15.84
N ASP A 121 -6.74 7.62 -14.95
CA ASP A 121 -6.91 9.05 -15.20
C ASP A 121 -5.79 9.85 -14.52
N PRO A 122 -4.72 10.22 -15.27
CA PRO A 122 -3.61 11.00 -14.74
C PRO A 122 -4.00 12.39 -14.23
N LYS A 123 -5.18 12.89 -14.61
CA LYS A 123 -5.69 14.22 -14.24
C LYS A 123 -6.81 14.16 -13.20
N ILE A 124 -7.00 12.99 -12.57
CA ILE A 124 -8.04 12.82 -11.56
C ILE A 124 -7.90 13.86 -10.45
N SER A 125 -8.97 14.62 -10.21
CA SER A 125 -9.01 15.58 -9.12
C SER A 125 -9.26 14.90 -7.78
N GLU A 126 -8.97 15.63 -6.70
CA GLU A 126 -9.07 15.09 -5.35
C GLU A 126 -10.49 14.63 -4.98
N LYS A 127 -11.51 15.39 -5.40
CA LYS A 127 -12.91 15.12 -5.04
C LYS A 127 -13.43 13.77 -5.59
N PRO A 128 -13.30 13.46 -6.89
CA PRO A 128 -13.57 12.13 -7.42
C PRO A 128 -12.76 11.04 -6.73
N LEU A 129 -11.46 11.28 -6.49
CA LEU A 129 -10.59 10.30 -5.84
C LEU A 129 -11.10 9.95 -4.43
N LYS A 130 -11.44 10.95 -3.60
CA LYS A 130 -12.04 10.74 -2.28
C LYS A 130 -13.34 9.95 -2.35
N ARG A 131 -14.25 10.34 -3.25
CA ARG A 131 -15.56 9.69 -3.44
C ARG A 131 -15.42 8.21 -3.79
N HIS A 132 -14.41 7.84 -4.57
CA HIS A 132 -14.18 6.44 -4.95
C HIS A 132 -13.37 5.66 -3.92
N LEU A 133 -12.45 6.30 -3.19
CA LEU A 133 -11.59 5.70 -2.19
C LEU A 133 -12.35 5.36 -0.90
N LEU A 134 -13.21 6.27 -0.40
CA LEU A 134 -13.84 6.12 0.91
C LEU A 134 -14.63 4.82 1.07
N PRO A 135 -15.53 4.42 0.14
CA PRO A 135 -16.28 3.17 0.28
C PRO A 135 -15.41 1.90 0.20
N LYS A 136 -14.12 2.03 -0.08
CA LYS A 136 -13.16 0.94 -0.24
C LYS A 136 -12.23 0.77 0.96
N LEU A 137 -12.27 1.70 1.92
CA LEU A 137 -11.65 1.52 3.23
C LEU A 137 -12.35 0.40 4.01
N ARG A 138 -11.64 -0.18 4.99
CA ARG A 138 -12.26 -1.19 5.86
C ARG A 138 -13.48 -0.63 6.59
N PRO A 139 -14.56 -1.42 6.75
CA PRO A 139 -15.77 -0.97 7.45
C PRO A 139 -15.55 -0.52 8.89
N ASP A 140 -14.61 -1.13 9.61
CA ASP A 140 -14.28 -0.79 11.01
C ASP A 140 -13.61 0.59 11.12
N ILE A 141 -12.74 0.93 10.18
CA ILE A 141 -12.17 2.28 10.05
C ILE A 141 -13.28 3.28 9.71
N LEU A 142 -14.11 2.98 8.70
CA LEU A 142 -15.20 3.86 8.28
C LEU A 142 -16.19 4.13 9.41
N GLN A 143 -16.54 3.11 10.19
CA GLN A 143 -17.43 3.24 11.33
C GLN A 143 -16.86 4.19 12.39
N LEU A 144 -15.57 4.06 12.70
CA LEU A 144 -14.89 4.93 13.67
C LEU A 144 -14.63 6.34 13.12
N MET A 145 -14.54 6.48 11.80
CA MET A 145 -14.52 7.78 11.12
C MET A 145 -15.91 8.42 11.00
N GLY A 146 -17.00 7.70 11.30
CA GLY A 146 -18.41 8.05 10.98
C GLY A 146 -18.99 9.36 11.52
N GLY A 147 -18.18 10.25 12.07
CA GLY A 147 -18.53 11.64 12.39
C GLY A 147 -17.74 12.68 11.58
N VAL A 148 -16.91 12.25 10.64
CA VAL A 148 -16.02 13.11 9.86
C VAL A 148 -16.69 13.45 8.53
N ASP A 149 -16.89 14.74 8.29
CA ASP A 149 -17.37 15.26 7.02
C ASP A 149 -16.24 15.18 5.96
N ALA A 150 -16.20 14.05 5.26
CA ALA A 150 -15.12 13.73 4.32
C ALA A 150 -15.10 14.65 3.09
N ASP A 151 -16.21 15.35 2.79
CA ASP A 151 -16.26 16.33 1.72
C ASP A 151 -15.51 17.61 2.11
N LYS A 152 -15.51 17.98 3.41
CA LYS A 152 -14.80 19.15 3.95
C LYS A 152 -13.31 18.93 4.17
N LEU A 153 -12.88 17.68 4.35
CA LEU A 153 -11.46 17.37 4.55
C LEU A 153 -10.70 17.31 3.23
N THR A 154 -9.44 17.76 3.26
CA THR A 154 -8.50 17.42 2.18
C THR A 154 -8.18 15.93 2.22
N LEU A 155 -7.78 15.35 1.09
CA LEU A 155 -7.39 13.95 1.00
C LEU A 155 -6.22 13.60 1.96
N PRO A 156 -5.17 14.43 2.11
CA PRO A 156 -4.15 14.22 3.14
C PRO A 156 -4.71 14.19 4.56
N ASP A 157 -5.63 15.09 4.90
CA ASP A 157 -6.23 15.14 6.24
C ASP A 157 -7.15 13.94 6.50
N LEU A 158 -7.87 13.50 5.47
CA LEU A 158 -8.69 12.30 5.50
C LEU A 158 -7.82 11.06 5.77
N MET A 159 -6.71 10.91 5.05
CA MET A 159 -5.78 9.78 5.25
C MET A 159 -5.10 9.84 6.62
N ARG A 160 -4.73 11.03 7.11
CA ARG A 160 -4.22 11.21 8.48
C ARG A 160 -5.25 10.80 9.53
N THR A 161 -6.53 11.10 9.29
CA THR A 161 -7.63 10.74 10.18
C THR A 161 -7.83 9.22 10.20
N ALA A 162 -7.85 8.58 9.03
CA ALA A 162 -7.94 7.12 8.92
C ALA A 162 -6.75 6.42 9.59
N ALA A 163 -5.53 6.93 9.42
CA ALA A 163 -4.33 6.40 10.09
C ALA A 163 -4.39 6.54 11.62
N LYS A 164 -4.94 7.65 12.14
CA LYS A 164 -5.17 7.82 13.60
C LYS A 164 -6.16 6.79 14.13
N VAL A 165 -7.24 6.53 13.38
CA VAL A 165 -8.23 5.49 13.72
C VAL A 165 -7.56 4.11 13.77
N GLU A 166 -6.76 3.78 12.76
CA GLU A 166 -6.00 2.53 12.69
C GLU A 166 -5.06 2.37 13.89
N LEU A 167 -4.31 3.42 14.25
CA LEU A 167 -3.44 3.41 15.43
C LEU A 167 -4.22 3.15 16.73
N HIS A 168 -5.36 3.82 16.91
CA HIS A 168 -6.20 3.65 18.08
C HIS A 168 -6.80 2.23 18.17
N MET A 169 -7.16 1.62 17.03
CA MET A 169 -7.57 0.22 16.98
C MET A 169 -6.45 -0.73 17.39
N LEU A 170 -5.22 -0.50 16.95
CA LEU A 170 -4.05 -1.29 17.34
C LEU A 170 -3.77 -1.19 18.84
N GLN A 171 -3.90 0.01 19.43
CA GLN A 171 -3.76 0.20 20.87
C GLN A 171 -4.83 -0.56 21.67
N ARG A 172 -6.09 -0.54 21.21
CA ARG A 172 -7.18 -1.32 21.84
C ARG A 172 -6.92 -2.82 21.79
N LYS A 173 -6.43 -3.33 20.66
CA LYS A 173 -6.06 -4.75 20.52
C LYS A 173 -4.94 -5.14 21.49
N LYS A 174 -3.89 -4.32 21.62
CA LYS A 174 -2.79 -4.57 22.58
C LYS A 174 -3.29 -4.56 24.03
N GLY A 175 -4.12 -3.60 24.40
CA GLY A 175 -4.68 -3.50 25.75
C GLY A 175 -5.68 -4.62 26.09
N ALA A 176 -6.43 -5.13 25.10
CA ALA A 176 -7.29 -6.29 25.29
C ALA A 176 -6.47 -7.59 25.45
N GLN A 177 -5.42 -7.75 24.62
CA GLN A 177 -4.54 -8.91 24.67
C GLN A 177 -3.79 -9.01 26.00
N GLN A 178 -3.27 -7.89 26.52
CA GLN A 178 -2.63 -7.85 27.83
C GLN A 178 -3.56 -8.33 28.95
N ARG A 179 -4.83 -7.89 28.94
CA ARG A 179 -5.82 -8.36 29.94
C ARG A 179 -6.13 -9.84 29.81
N THR A 180 -6.21 -10.38 28.60
CA THR A 180 -6.45 -11.81 28.40
C THR A 180 -5.25 -12.65 28.85
N ASP A 181 -4.04 -12.17 28.61
CA ASP A 181 -2.81 -12.85 29.02
C ASP A 181 -2.68 -12.85 30.56
N GLU A 182 -2.96 -11.72 31.22
CA GLU A 182 -3.03 -11.60 32.68
C GLU A 182 -4.11 -12.53 33.28
N LEU A 183 -5.29 -12.61 32.67
CA LEU A 183 -6.36 -13.48 33.14
C LEU A 183 -6.00 -14.97 33.00
N ALA A 184 -5.32 -15.32 31.90
CA ALA A 184 -4.83 -16.67 31.65
C ALA A 184 -3.73 -17.07 32.65
N GLU A 185 -2.83 -16.14 32.99
CA GLU A 185 -1.79 -16.35 33.99
C GLU A 185 -2.38 -16.49 35.40
N PHE A 186 -3.33 -15.64 35.78
CA PHE A 186 -4.06 -15.75 37.04
C PHE A 186 -4.83 -17.08 37.15
N SER A 187 -5.47 -17.52 36.07
CA SER A 187 -6.17 -18.82 36.01
C SER A 187 -5.21 -20.00 36.16
N LYS A 188 -4.02 -19.94 35.57
CA LYS A 188 -2.96 -20.96 35.76
C LYS A 188 -2.45 -20.97 37.21
N ALA A 189 -2.22 -19.80 37.81
CA ALA A 189 -1.80 -19.69 39.21
C ALA A 189 -2.85 -20.31 40.17
N MET A 190 -4.13 -20.00 39.97
CA MET A 190 -5.23 -20.57 40.77
C MET A 190 -5.34 -22.10 40.66
N LYS A 191 -5.15 -22.67 39.46
CA LYS A 191 -5.16 -24.13 39.25
C LYS A 191 -3.96 -24.82 39.92
N SER A 192 -2.78 -24.20 39.89
CA SER A 192 -1.58 -24.76 40.56
C SER A 192 -1.67 -24.74 42.09
N SER A 193 -2.35 -23.75 42.67
CA SER A 193 -2.58 -23.65 44.13
C SER A 193 -3.51 -24.75 44.66
N LYS A 194 -4.59 -25.08 43.92
CA LYS A 194 -5.48 -26.21 44.27
C LYS A 194 -4.78 -27.57 44.28
N ASN A 195 -3.77 -27.76 43.41
CA ASN A 195 -3.04 -29.02 43.33
C ASN A 195 -2.05 -29.23 44.50
N ARG A 196 -1.55 -28.13 45.12
CA ARG A 196 -0.69 -28.20 46.32
C ARG A 196 -1.47 -28.60 47.58
N ASN A 197 -2.73 -28.17 47.70
CA ASN A 197 -3.57 -28.53 48.85
C ASN A 197 -4.03 -29.98 48.81
N ASN A 198 -4.28 -30.55 47.62
CA ASN A 198 -4.58 -31.98 47.50
C ASN A 198 -3.38 -32.88 47.85
N LYS A 199 -2.15 -32.50 47.49
CA LYS A 199 -0.95 -33.25 47.88
C LYS A 199 -0.66 -33.22 49.38
N LYS A 200 -0.92 -32.10 50.07
CA LYS A 200 -0.80 -32.03 51.54
C LYS A 200 -1.86 -32.87 52.26
N SER A 201 -3.10 -32.90 51.74
CA SER A 201 -4.17 -33.73 52.33
C SER A 201 -3.88 -35.23 52.22
N ILE A 202 -3.34 -35.69 51.08
CA ILE A 202 -2.93 -37.09 50.89
C ILE A 202 -1.74 -37.47 51.81
N HIS A 203 -0.80 -36.55 52.03
CA HIS A 203 0.37 -36.83 52.87
C HIS A 203 0.05 -36.85 54.38
N ILE A 204 -0.99 -36.15 54.82
CA ILE A 204 -1.45 -36.20 56.23
C ILE A 204 -2.19 -37.51 56.50
N GLN A 205 -3.03 -38.01 55.58
CA GLN A 205 -3.73 -39.29 55.78
C GLN A 205 -2.83 -40.53 55.73
N GLN A 206 -1.63 -40.46 55.15
CA GLN A 206 -0.68 -41.59 55.19
C GLN A 206 0.15 -41.68 56.48
N LYS A 207 0.28 -40.59 57.26
CA LYS A 207 1.01 -40.62 58.54
C LYS A 207 0.17 -41.17 59.68
N ASP A 208 -1.15 -41.01 59.65
CA ASP A 208 -2.03 -41.51 60.71
C ASP A 208 -2.37 -43.00 60.59
N VAL A 209 -2.07 -43.65 59.46
CA VAL A 209 -2.30 -45.10 59.27
C VAL A 209 -1.10 -45.95 59.71
N GLN A 210 0.10 -45.38 59.87
CA GLN A 210 1.28 -46.15 60.34
C GLN A 210 1.46 -46.19 61.87
N LEU A 211 0.56 -45.58 62.65
CA LEU A 211 0.62 -45.59 64.13
C LEU A 211 -0.30 -46.65 64.78
N ILE A 212 -0.98 -47.49 63.99
CA ILE A 212 -1.93 -48.52 64.50
C ILE A 212 -1.32 -49.94 64.44
N LEU A 213 -0.14 -50.12 63.84
CA LEU A 213 0.52 -51.42 63.74
C LEU A 213 1.95 -51.32 64.29
N ASN A 214 2.07 -51.37 65.63
CA ASN A 214 3.18 -51.99 66.37
C ASN A 214 2.97 -51.74 67.87
N PRO A 215 2.32 -52.65 68.61
CA PRO A 215 2.43 -52.70 70.06
C PRO A 215 3.82 -53.16 70.52
#